data_AF-A0AAE1FV22-F1
#
_entry.id   AF-A0AAE1FV22-F1
#
_cell.length_a   1.000
_cell.length_b   1.000
_cell.length_c   1.000
_cell.angle_alpha   90.00
_cell.angle_beta   90.00
_cell.angle_gamma   90.00
#
_symmetry.space_group_name_H-M   'P 1'
#
loop_
_entity.id
_entity.type
_entity.pdbx_description
1 polymer ?
#
loop_
_entity_poly.entity_id
_entity_poly.type
_entity_poly.pdbx_seq_one_letter_code
_entity_poly.pdbx_strand_id
1 'polypeptide(L)'
;MVSRVVLVVCVVLVSVVAMSEAKPQAGCRYTCKDPQGKVYCCRFGDDEIITPTGPKPGTCPPIRPVCPERVHFDPSVCSHDSICPGRQKCCYDTCLEHHTCKPPL
;
A
#
# COMPACT_ATOMS: atom_id res chain seq x y z
N MET A 1 28.25 39.93 -26.86
CA MET A 1 28.03 38.47 -27.03
C MET A 1 27.77 37.76 -25.70
N VAL A 2 28.47 38.10 -24.62
CA VAL A 2 28.31 37.49 -23.28
C VAL A 2 26.89 37.62 -22.67
N SER A 3 26.21 38.76 -22.84
CA SER A 3 24.87 39.00 -22.27
C SER A 3 23.77 38.10 -22.86
N ARG A 4 23.82 37.79 -24.17
CA ARG A 4 22.90 36.84 -24.82
C ARG A 4 23.22 35.39 -24.43
N VAL A 5 24.49 35.07 -24.25
CA VAL A 5 24.95 33.73 -23.83
C VAL A 5 24.51 33.44 -22.39
N VAL A 6 24.64 34.40 -21.47
CA VAL A 6 24.19 34.25 -20.07
C VAL A 6 22.67 34.09 -19.97
N LEU A 7 21.89 34.85 -20.77
CA LEU A 7 20.43 34.73 -20.81
C LEU A 7 19.98 33.35 -21.32
N VAL A 8 20.63 32.83 -22.37
CA VAL A 8 20.36 31.49 -22.91
C VAL A 8 20.73 30.41 -21.88
N VAL A 9 21.88 30.52 -21.22
CA VAL A 9 22.30 29.59 -20.17
C VAL A 9 21.32 29.60 -19.00
N CYS A 10 20.89 30.77 -18.51
CA CYS A 10 19.90 30.85 -17.43
C CYS A 10 18.54 30.29 -17.84
N VAL A 11 18.05 30.55 -19.05
CA VAL A 11 16.75 30.00 -19.52
C VAL A 11 16.83 28.48 -19.67
N VAL A 12 17.93 27.94 -20.20
CA VAL A 12 18.16 26.49 -20.29
C VAL A 12 18.24 25.86 -18.90
N LEU A 13 18.95 26.49 -17.96
CA LEU A 13 19.04 26.01 -16.57
C LEU A 13 17.67 26.03 -15.86
N VAL A 14 16.85 27.06 -16.08
CA VAL A 14 15.49 27.17 -15.49
C VAL A 14 14.51 26.19 -16.14
N SER A 15 14.68 25.83 -17.41
CA SER A 15 13.83 24.84 -18.07
C SER A 15 14.19 23.40 -17.71
N VAL A 16 15.47 23.08 -17.44
CA VAL A 16 15.85 21.72 -17.00
C VAL A 16 15.48 21.41 -15.53
N VAL A 17 15.34 22.40 -14.65
CA VAL A 17 14.92 22.17 -13.25
C VAL A 17 13.40 22.07 -13.05
N ALA A 18 12.58 22.31 -14.09
CA ALA A 18 11.11 22.30 -13.98
C ALA A 18 10.46 20.91 -14.19
N MET A 19 11.25 19.84 -14.33
CA MET A 19 10.74 18.46 -14.43
C MET A 19 11.06 17.70 -13.14
N SER A 20 10.54 18.19 -12.02
CA SER A 20 10.33 17.34 -10.85
C SER A 20 9.22 16.36 -11.22
N GLU A 21 9.62 15.19 -11.72
CA GLU A 21 8.77 14.00 -11.86
C GLU A 21 8.19 13.67 -10.49
N ALA A 22 7.07 14.31 -10.13
CA ALA A 22 6.18 13.78 -9.12
C ALA A 22 5.63 12.48 -9.72
N LYS A 23 6.30 11.36 -9.41
CA LYS A 23 5.81 10.01 -9.71
C LYS A 23 4.30 10.02 -9.43
N PRO A 24 3.43 9.72 -10.41
CA PRO A 24 1.99 9.74 -10.19
C PRO A 24 1.73 8.94 -8.92
N GLN A 25 1.10 9.57 -7.93
CA GLN A 25 0.70 8.87 -6.72
C GLN A 25 -0.16 7.71 -7.19
N ALA A 26 0.39 6.49 -7.10
CA ALA A 26 -0.26 5.27 -7.53
C ALA A 26 -1.68 5.28 -6.96
N GLY A 27 -2.69 5.35 -7.83
CA GLY A 27 -4.08 5.50 -7.40
C GLY A 27 -4.47 4.39 -6.43
N CYS A 28 -5.41 4.67 -5.52
CA CYS A 28 -5.89 3.63 -4.61
C CYS A 28 -6.62 2.54 -5.40
N ARG A 29 -6.06 1.33 -5.42
CA ARG A 29 -6.59 0.20 -6.19
C ARG A 29 -7.58 -0.63 -5.38
N TYR A 30 -7.27 -0.87 -4.10
CA TYR A 30 -8.14 -1.60 -3.19
C TYR A 30 -8.37 -0.82 -1.91
N THR A 31 -9.64 -0.72 -1.53
CA THR A 31 -10.10 -0.14 -0.27
C THR A 31 -10.45 -1.25 0.70
N CYS A 32 -10.01 -1.09 1.94
CA CYS A 32 -10.30 -1.99 3.05
C CYS A 32 -10.99 -1.22 4.18
N LYS A 33 -11.57 -1.95 5.13
CA LYS A 33 -12.23 -1.38 6.32
C LYS A 33 -11.56 -1.91 7.58
N ASP A 34 -11.24 -1.03 8.52
CA ASP A 34 -10.80 -1.45 9.85
C ASP A 34 -11.99 -1.91 10.72
N PRO A 35 -11.74 -2.44 11.95
CA PRO A 35 -12.79 -2.86 12.86
C PRO A 35 -13.74 -1.74 13.31
N GLN A 36 -13.32 -0.47 13.20
CA GLN A 36 -14.12 0.70 13.48
C GLN A 36 -14.96 1.15 12.27
N GLY A 37 -14.79 0.48 11.12
CA GLY A 37 -15.48 0.79 9.87
C GLY A 37 -14.83 1.91 9.06
N LYS A 38 -13.67 2.43 9.48
CA LYS A 38 -12.92 3.42 8.70
C LYS A 38 -12.42 2.78 7.42
N VAL A 39 -12.79 3.38 6.30
CA VAL A 39 -12.31 2.99 4.98
C VAL A 39 -10.93 3.59 4.76
N TYR A 40 -9.97 2.77 4.34
CA TYR A 40 -8.62 3.21 4.01
C TYR A 40 -8.07 2.47 2.80
N CYS A 41 -7.03 3.03 2.17
CA CYS A 41 -6.37 2.39 1.06
C CYS A 41 -5.42 1.30 1.55
N CYS A 42 -5.65 0.05 1.13
CA CYS A 42 -4.83 -1.09 1.53
C CYS A 42 -3.95 -1.63 0.40
N ARG A 43 -4.10 -1.13 -0.82
CA ARG A 43 -3.19 -1.39 -1.94
C ARG A 43 -3.24 -0.26 -2.96
N PHE A 44 -2.07 0.29 -3.26
CA PHE A 44 -1.86 1.31 -4.29
C PHE A 44 -1.48 0.64 -5.61
N GLY A 45 -1.68 1.30 -6.75
CA GLY A 45 -1.56 0.68 -8.07
C GLY A 45 -0.29 0.96 -8.88
N ASP A 46 0.52 -0.09 -9.07
CA ASP A 46 1.19 -0.56 -10.32
C ASP A 46 1.39 -2.10 -10.34
N ASP A 47 0.87 -2.81 -9.33
CA ASP A 47 1.00 -4.26 -9.18
C ASP A 47 0.11 -5.10 -10.11
N GLU A 48 0.55 -6.33 -10.41
CA GLU A 48 -0.16 -7.34 -11.22
C GLU A 48 -1.63 -7.51 -10.79
N ILE A 49 -2.51 -7.67 -11.80
CA ILE A 49 -3.95 -7.84 -11.62
C ILE A 49 -4.22 -9.22 -11.02
N ILE A 50 -4.23 -9.33 -9.69
CA ILE A 50 -4.79 -10.51 -9.03
C ILE A 50 -6.31 -10.37 -9.03
N THR A 51 -6.97 -11.12 -9.91
CA THR A 51 -8.44 -11.24 -9.91
C THR A 51 -8.87 -11.93 -8.61
N PRO A 52 -9.65 -11.27 -7.74
CA PRO A 52 -10.10 -11.89 -6.50
C PRO A 52 -10.96 -13.12 -6.79
N THR A 53 -10.54 -14.30 -6.32
CA THR A 53 -11.31 -15.56 -6.46
C THR A 53 -12.49 -15.65 -5.46
N GLY A 54 -12.83 -14.55 -4.80
CA GLY A 54 -13.82 -14.50 -3.73
C GLY A 54 -13.26 -14.81 -2.34
N PRO A 55 -14.08 -14.64 -1.29
CA PRO A 55 -13.67 -14.86 0.10
C PRO A 55 -13.35 -16.34 0.35
N LYS A 56 -12.30 -16.59 1.14
CA LYS A 56 -11.96 -17.95 1.58
C LYS A 56 -12.86 -18.37 2.75
N PRO A 57 -13.14 -19.68 2.93
CA PRO A 57 -13.92 -20.17 4.05
C PRO A 57 -13.28 -19.85 5.40
N GLY A 58 -14.10 -19.81 6.45
CA GLY A 58 -13.70 -19.42 7.81
C GLY A 58 -13.82 -17.92 8.07
N THR A 59 -13.54 -17.51 9.29
CA THR A 59 -13.63 -16.10 9.73
C THR A 59 -12.28 -15.59 10.22
N CYS A 60 -12.13 -14.27 10.25
CA CYS A 60 -10.94 -13.66 10.85
C CYS A 60 -10.90 -13.95 12.36
N PRO A 61 -9.71 -14.22 12.92
CA PRO A 61 -9.56 -14.38 14.35
C PRO A 61 -9.93 -13.08 15.08
N PRO A 62 -10.33 -13.16 16.36
CA PRO A 62 -10.61 -11.98 17.17
C PRO A 62 -9.38 -11.08 17.26
N ILE A 63 -9.62 -9.80 17.48
CA ILE A 63 -8.57 -8.82 17.76
C ILE A 63 -7.85 -9.25 19.04
N ARG A 64 -6.53 -9.41 18.96
CA ARG A 64 -5.72 -9.73 20.14
C ARG A 64 -5.74 -8.54 21.12
N PRO A 65 -5.86 -8.80 22.44
CA PRO A 65 -5.89 -7.74 23.45
C PRO A 65 -4.52 -7.11 23.70
N VAL A 66 -3.43 -7.83 23.38
CA VAL A 66 -2.06 -7.40 23.63
C VAL A 66 -1.22 -7.57 22.37
N CYS A 67 -0.43 -6.56 22.05
CA CYS A 67 0.53 -6.61 20.96
C CYS A 67 1.82 -7.30 21.45
N PRO A 68 2.30 -8.34 20.75
CA PRO A 68 3.59 -8.92 21.08
C PRO A 68 4.68 -7.88 20.83
N GLU A 69 5.81 -8.05 21.53
CA GLU A 69 7.01 -7.30 21.23
C GLU A 69 7.37 -7.50 19.75
N ARG A 70 7.80 -6.43 19.06
CA ARG A 70 8.06 -6.47 17.62
C ARG A 70 9.17 -7.48 17.34
N VAL A 71 8.77 -8.68 16.93
CA VAL A 71 9.65 -9.61 16.25
C VAL A 71 10.05 -8.99 14.92
N HIS A 72 11.29 -9.19 14.49
CA HIS A 72 11.95 -8.57 13.33
C HIS A 72 11.31 -8.92 11.95
N PHE A 73 10.09 -9.42 11.95
CA PHE A 73 9.33 -9.84 10.78
C PHE A 73 8.06 -9.02 10.68
N ASP A 74 8.01 -8.12 9.70
CA ASP A 74 6.81 -7.39 9.34
C ASP A 74 5.94 -8.27 8.42
N PRO A 75 4.76 -8.71 8.87
CA PRO A 75 3.88 -9.53 8.06
C PRO A 75 3.45 -8.81 6.77
N SER A 76 3.36 -9.55 5.67
CA SER A 76 2.97 -8.98 4.37
C SER A 76 1.59 -8.33 4.43
N VAL A 77 1.48 -7.14 3.84
CA VAL A 77 0.19 -6.45 3.63
C VAL A 77 -0.62 -7.21 2.59
N CYS A 78 -1.92 -7.34 2.83
CA CYS A 78 -2.85 -7.94 1.88
C CYS A 78 -4.07 -7.02 1.68
N SER A 79 -4.73 -7.13 0.53
CA SER A 79 -6.01 -6.46 0.26
C SER A 79 -7.18 -7.42 0.06
N HIS A 80 -6.93 -8.72 -0.07
CA HIS A 80 -7.95 -9.74 -0.29
C HIS A 80 -7.46 -11.14 0.12
N ASP A 81 -8.38 -12.04 0.49
CA ASP A 81 -8.07 -13.42 0.91
C ASP A 81 -7.29 -14.21 -0.15
N SER A 82 -7.53 -13.95 -1.43
CA SER A 82 -6.84 -14.61 -2.56
C SER A 82 -5.35 -14.29 -2.64
N ILE A 83 -4.90 -13.20 -2.02
CA ILE A 83 -3.48 -12.84 -1.93
C ILE A 83 -2.76 -13.72 -0.90
N CYS A 84 -3.49 -14.16 0.13
CA CYS A 84 -2.90 -14.94 1.21
C CYS A 84 -2.69 -16.39 0.79
N PRO A 85 -1.60 -17.05 1.22
CA PRO A 85 -1.31 -18.43 0.86
C PRO A 85 -2.28 -19.42 1.52
N GLY A 86 -2.55 -20.52 0.82
CA GLY A 86 -3.37 -21.63 1.36
C GLY A 86 -4.76 -21.18 1.81
N ARG A 87 -5.11 -21.50 3.06
CA ARG A 87 -6.41 -21.17 3.69
C ARG A 87 -6.40 -19.86 4.48
N GLN A 88 -5.29 -19.13 4.50
CA GLN A 88 -5.20 -17.89 5.26
C GLN A 88 -6.15 -16.84 4.69
N LYS A 89 -6.66 -16.00 5.59
CA LYS A 89 -7.56 -14.88 5.28
C LYS A 89 -6.84 -13.55 5.47
N CYS A 90 -7.27 -12.54 4.74
CA CYS A 90 -6.75 -11.19 4.84
C CYS A 90 -7.52 -10.43 5.92
N CYS A 91 -6.89 -10.22 7.07
CA CYS A 91 -7.55 -9.75 8.29
C CYS A 91 -6.82 -8.54 8.87
N TYR A 92 -7.56 -7.57 9.40
CA TYR A 92 -6.97 -6.42 10.07
C TYR A 92 -6.15 -6.84 11.31
N ASP A 93 -4.99 -6.25 11.49
CA ASP A 93 -4.18 -6.38 12.70
C ASP A 93 -4.03 -5.03 13.38
N THR A 94 -4.66 -4.85 14.54
CA THR A 94 -4.63 -3.59 15.28
C THR A 94 -3.23 -3.18 15.73
N CYS A 95 -2.30 -4.13 15.89
CA CYS A 95 -0.93 -3.80 16.29
C CYS A 95 -0.04 -3.39 15.13
N LEU A 96 -0.40 -3.79 13.91
CA LEU A 96 0.29 -3.37 12.67
C LEU A 96 -0.44 -2.23 11.97
N GLU A 97 -1.69 -1.98 12.35
CA GLU A 97 -2.60 -0.98 11.78
C GLU A 97 -2.90 -1.20 10.28
N HIS A 98 -2.76 -2.44 9.79
CA HIS A 98 -3.10 -2.82 8.43
C HIS A 98 -3.64 -4.27 8.34
N HIS A 99 -4.14 -4.64 7.17
CA HIS A 99 -4.53 -6.02 6.89
C HIS A 99 -3.30 -6.88 6.62
N THR A 100 -3.29 -8.08 7.20
CA THR A 100 -2.26 -9.10 6.97
C THR A 100 -2.87 -10.49 6.92
N CYS A 101 -2.13 -11.45 6.39
CA CYS A 101 -2.59 -12.82 6.25
C CYS A 101 -2.56 -13.55 7.60
N LYS A 102 -3.72 -14.08 8.01
CA LYS A 102 -3.90 -14.81 9.28
C LYS A 102 -4.59 -16.15 9.05
N PRO A 103 -4.33 -17.17 9.90
CA PRO A 103 -5.11 -18.40 9.89
C PRO A 103 -6.60 -18.11 10.19
N PRO A 104 -7.54 -18.81 9.53
CA PRO A 104 -8.96 -18.70 9.84
C PRO A 104 -9.30 -19.44 11.14
N LEU A 105 -10.44 -19.07 11.74
CA LEU A 105 -11.14 -19.88 12.74
C LEU A 105 -12.07 -20.89 12.07
#